data_AF-A0A1H7ZCH3-F1
#
_entry.id   AF-A0A1H7ZCH3-F1
#
_cell.length_a   1.000
_cell.length_b   1.000
_cell.length_c   1.000
_cell.angle_alpha   90.00
_cell.angle_beta   90.00
_cell.angle_gamma   90.00
#
_symmetry.space_group_name_H-M   'P 1'
#
loop_
_entity.id
_entity.type
_entity.pdbx_description
1 polymer ?
#
loop_
_entity_poly.entity_id
_entity_poly.type
_entity_poly.pdbx_seq_one_letter_code
_entity_poly.pdbx_strand_id
1 'polypeptide(L)' 'MNDTLSPRRLRALIAMAWLTLGSLVLLLTPLSGHSETLGWTPAFWLLLAPASVLVAMKPGLPMALLASLFRR' A
#
# COMPACT_ATOMS: atom_id res chain seq x y z
N MET A 1 29.19 -2.20 -7.08
CA MET A 1 28.48 -2.78 -5.93
C MET A 1 27.07 -3.13 -6.42
N ASN A 2 26.95 -4.25 -7.14
CA ASN A 2 25.65 -4.73 -7.63
C ASN A 2 25.07 -5.61 -6.53
N ASP A 3 24.54 -4.98 -5.49
CA ASP A 3 23.78 -5.69 -4.47
C ASP A 3 22.52 -6.22 -5.17
N THR A 4 22.50 -7.51 -5.48
CA THR A 4 21.33 -8.18 -6.04
C THR A 4 20.22 -8.10 -4.99
N LEU A 5 19.37 -7.08 -5.12
CA LEU A 5 18.20 -6.92 -4.27
C LEU A 5 17.40 -8.20 -4.33
N SER A 6 17.22 -8.86 -3.18
CA SER A 6 16.43 -10.08 -3.15
C SER A 6 15.04 -9.79 -3.72
N PRO A 7 14.43 -10.70 -4.50
CA PRO A 7 13.15 -10.45 -5.15
C PRO A 7 12.07 -9.99 -4.18
N ARG A 8 12.13 -10.47 -2.93
CA ARG A 8 11.27 -10.03 -1.84
C ARG A 8 11.51 -8.56 -1.49
N ARG A 9 12.76 -8.12 -1.33
CA ARG A 9 13.08 -6.73 -0.98
C ARG A 9 12.65 -5.76 -2.08
N LEU A 10 12.82 -6.15 -3.34
CA LEU A 10 12.37 -5.37 -4.49
C LEU A 10 10.84 -5.17 -4.50
N ARG A 11 10.06 -6.25 -4.28
CA ARG A 11 8.59 -6.16 -4.18
C ARG A 11 8.14 -5.25 -3.05
N ALA A 12 8.81 -5.29 -1.90
CA ALA A 12 8.51 -4.40 -0.77
C ALA A 12 8.77 -2.94 -1.14
N LEU A 13 9.91 -2.65 -1.78
CA LEU A 13 10.24 -1.29 -2.23
C LEU A 13 9.24 -0.76 -3.25
N ILE A 14 8.85 -1.58 -4.23
CA ILE A 14 7.83 -1.22 -5.22
C ILE A 14 6.49 -0.91 -4.53
N ALA A 15 6.05 -1.77 -3.60
CA ALA A 15 4.80 -1.55 -2.88
C ALA A 15 4.84 -0.31 -1.97
N MET A 16 5.99 -0.02 -1.33
CA MET A 16 6.16 1.21 -0.55
C MET A 16 6.20 2.47 -1.43
N ALA A 17 6.89 2.42 -2.57
CA ALA A 17 6.90 3.52 -3.53
C ALA A 17 5.50 3.78 -4.09
N TRP A 18 4.76 2.71 -4.42
CA TRP A 18 3.36 2.80 -4.85
C TRP A 18 2.49 3.43 -3.77
N LEU A 19 2.56 2.98 -2.52
CA LEU A 19 1.78 3.57 -1.43
C LEU A 19 2.07 5.06 -1.23
N THR A 20 3.34 5.44 -1.26
CA THR A 20 3.77 6.83 -1.10
C THR A 20 3.23 7.70 -2.22
N LEU A 21 3.40 7.25 -3.47
CA LEU A 21 2.98 7.99 -4.64
C LEU A 21 1.45 8.03 -4.76
N GLY A 22 0.77 6.94 -4.46
CA GLY A 22 -0.69 6.86 -4.45
C GLY A 22 -1.32 7.75 -3.38
N SER A 23 -0.72 7.81 -2.19
CA SER A 23 -1.13 8.74 -1.13
C SER A 23 -0.92 10.19 -1.55
N LEU A 24 0.22 10.49 -2.18
CA LEU A 24 0.51 11.83 -2.70
C LEU A 24 -0.48 12.24 -3.79
N VAL A 25 -0.83 11.34 -4.70
CA VAL A 25 -1.85 11.59 -5.74
C VAL A 25 -3.21 11.88 -5.11
N LEU A 26 -3.64 11.12 -4.09
CA LEU A 26 -4.91 11.37 -3.42
C LEU A 26 -4.91 12.67 -2.58
N LEU A 27 -3.75 13.07 -2.06
CA LEU A 27 -3.58 14.33 -1.34
C LEU A 27 -3.65 15.54 -2.29
N LEU A 28 -2.98 15.44 -3.44
CA LEU A 28 -2.88 16.54 -4.40
C LEU A 28 -4.09 16.65 -5.33
N THR A 29 -4.80 15.55 -5.54
CA THR A 29 -5.94 15.48 -6.45
C THR A 29 -7.12 14.93 -5.66
N PRO A 30 -8.19 15.73 -5.42
CA PRO A 30 -9.42 15.24 -4.83
C PRO A 30 -10.13 14.33 -5.85
N LEU A 31 -9.62 13.11 -5.97
CA LEU A 31 -10.22 12.08 -6.78
C LEU A 31 -11.50 11.62 -6.08
N SER A 32 -12.62 11.61 -6.81
CA SER A 32 -13.86 11.08 -6.27
C SER A 32 -13.63 9.66 -5.75
N GLY A 33 -14.03 9.45 -4.49
CA GLY A 33 -14.04 8.13 -3.87
C GLY A 33 -14.96 7.16 -4.58
N HIS A 34 -15.75 7.56 -5.57
CA HIS A 34 -16.49 6.67 -6.45
C HIS A 34 -16.46 7.26 -7.85
N SER A 35 -16.06 6.47 -8.84
CA SER A 35 -16.10 6.87 -10.24
C SER A 35 -17.13 6.01 -10.94
N GLU A 36 -18.17 6.63 -11.51
CA GLU A 36 -19.21 5.91 -12.27
C GLU A 36 -18.63 5.19 -13.50
N THR A 37 -17.45 5.60 -13.98
CA THR A 37 -16.79 5.01 -15.15
C THR A 37 -15.75 3.94 -14.82
N LEU A 38 -15.05 4.03 -13.68
CA LEU A 38 -14.02 3.05 -13.26
C LEU A 38 -14.48 2.11 -12.12
N GLY A 39 -15.66 2.34 -11.54
CA GLY A 39 -16.17 1.55 -10.42
C GLY A 39 -15.37 1.77 -9.14
N TRP A 40 -14.77 0.69 -8.61
CA TRP A 40 -14.08 0.69 -7.31
C TRP A 40 -12.97 1.76 -7.26
N THR A 41 -13.02 2.46 -6.13
CA THR A 41 -12.41 3.76 -5.86
C THR A 41 -10.91 3.86 -6.24
N PRO A 42 -10.41 5.02 -6.70
CA PRO A 42 -8.97 5.26 -6.85
C PRO A 42 -8.19 4.96 -5.57
N ALA A 43 -8.80 5.20 -4.40
CA ALA A 43 -8.23 4.86 -3.10
C ALA A 43 -7.97 3.35 -2.93
N PHE A 44 -8.85 2.48 -3.44
CA PHE A 44 -8.64 1.03 -3.40
C PHE A 44 -7.36 0.64 -4.18
N TRP A 45 -7.23 1.12 -5.41
CA TRP A 45 -6.10 0.77 -6.28
C TRP A 45 -4.78 1.41 -5.84
N LEU A 46 -4.84 2.63 -5.32
CA LEU A 46 -3.65 3.38 -4.90
C LEU A 46 -3.16 3.01 -3.50
N LEU A 47 -4.06 2.56 -2.61
CA LEU A 47 -3.73 2.25 -1.22
C LEU A 47 -3.93 0.78 -0.88
N LEU A 48 -5.12 0.23 -1.08
CA LEU A 48 -5.45 -1.11 -0.59
C LEU A 48 -4.70 -2.21 -1.33
N ALA A 49 -4.55 -2.08 -2.65
CA ALA A 49 -3.78 -3.01 -3.46
C ALA A 49 -2.30 -3.11 -3.02
N PRO A 50 -1.51 -2.03 -2.96
CA PRO A 50 -0.11 -2.13 -2.52
C PRO A 50 0.03 -2.45 -1.02
N ALA A 51 -0.91 -2.02 -0.16
CA ALA A 51 -0.95 -2.45 1.24
C ALA A 51 -1.16 -3.97 1.37
N SER A 52 -2.05 -4.56 0.56
CA SER A 52 -2.30 -6.00 0.56
C SER A 52 -1.06 -6.81 0.18
N VAL A 53 -0.22 -6.31 -0.73
CA VAL A 53 1.06 -6.92 -1.11
C VAL A 53 2.01 -6.95 0.09
N LEU A 54 2.14 -5.84 0.82
CA LEU A 54 2.98 -5.78 2.01
C LEU A 54 2.48 -6.71 3.13
N VAL A 55 1.16 -6.79 3.31
CA VAL A 55 0.53 -7.72 4.26
C VAL A 55 0.79 -9.17 3.87
N ALA A 56 0.62 -9.54 2.59
CA ALA A 56 0.88 -10.89 2.10
C ALA A 56 2.36 -11.30 2.30
N MET A 57 3.29 -10.33 2.27
CA MET A 57 4.70 -10.59 2.52
C MET A 57 5.04 -10.84 4.00
N LYS A 58 4.18 -10.42 4.93
CA LYS A 58 4.28 -10.74 6.37
C LYS A 58 2.87 -10.78 6.99
N PRO A 59 2.14 -11.92 6.88
CA PRO A 59 0.72 -11.99 7.21
C PRO A 59 0.39 -11.72 8.68
N GLY A 60 1.34 -11.90 9.60
CA GLY A 60 1.16 -11.56 11.02
C GLY A 60 1.35 -10.07 11.34
N LEU A 61 1.89 -9.26 10.42
CA LEU A 61 2.12 -7.83 10.61
C LEU A 61 0.84 -7.02 10.89
N PRO A 62 -0.28 -7.16 10.14
CA PRO A 62 -1.48 -6.37 10.40
C PRO A 62 -2.06 -6.63 11.79
N MET A 63 -2.09 -7.88 12.24
CA MET A 63 -2.57 -8.22 13.59
C MET A 63 -1.63 -7.68 14.67
N ALA A 64 -0.32 -7.71 14.44
CA ALA A 64 0.66 -7.11 15.35
C ALA A 64 0.53 -5.58 15.44
N LEU A 65 0.31 -4.90 14.31
CA LEU A 65 0.06 -3.46 14.27
C LEU A 65 -1.27 -3.10 14.94
N LEU A 66 -2.33 -3.85 14.66
CA LEU A 66 -3.63 -3.67 15.29
C LEU A 66 -3.53 -3.86 16.81
N ALA A 67 -2.88 -4.95 17.25
CA ALA A 67 -2.60 -5.19 18.66
C ALA A 67 -1.72 -4.09 19.29
N SER A 68 -0.85 -3.43 18.52
CA SER A 68 -0.05 -2.30 19.01
C SER A 68 -0.86 -0.99 19.14
N LEU A 69 -1.85 -0.79 18.27
CA LEU A 69 -2.76 0.37 18.35
C LEU A 69 -3.72 0.26 19.54
N PHE A 70 -4.23 -0.95 19.82
CA PHE A 70 -5.10 -1.23 20.98
C PHE A 70 -4.36 -1.33 22.32
N ARG A 71 -3.03 -1.28 22.32
CA ARG A 71 -2.19 -1.30 23.54
C ARG A 71 -1.79 0.11 23.99
N ARG A 72 -2.30 1.15 23.34
CA ARG A 72 -2.22 2.56 23.78
C ARG A 72 -3.45 2.90 24.61
#